data_AF-A0A972QNA3-F1
#
_entry.id   AF-A0A972QNA3-F1
#
_cell.length_a   1.000
_cell.length_b   1.000
_cell.length_c   1.000
_cell.angle_alpha   90.00
_cell.angle_beta   90.00
_cell.angle_gamma   90.00
#
_symmetry.space_group_name_H-M   'P 1'
#
loop_
_entity.id
_entity.type
_entity.pdbx_description
1 polymer ?
#
loop_
_entity_poly.entity_id
_entity_poly.type
_entity_poly.pdbx_seq_one_letter_code
_entity_poly.pdbx_strand_id
1 'polypeptide(L)'
;MVFRRLISKQLGELLMERGVINKRQLEKALEIQREKGGLLGHILVALGYASEEAIAQALTVQFGFPYLPLNSYNIEEEIIKIVPENVSRQYCLIPIDKMGDTLTIAMSNPLNQQAIEDIEMLTNCKVQVFVSTMTDVNNSINKYYRK
;
A
#
# COMPACT_ATOMS: atom_id res chain seq x y z
N MET A 1 -14.34 2.79 -8.21
CA MET A 1 -13.56 1.93 -9.13
C MET A 1 -13.44 0.53 -8.53
N VAL A 2 -13.93 -0.55 -9.16
CA VAL A 2 -13.79 -1.92 -8.58
C VAL A 2 -12.49 -2.56 -9.03
N PHE A 3 -11.58 -2.86 -8.10
CA PHE A 3 -10.35 -3.60 -8.42
C PHE A 3 -10.68 -5.04 -8.79
N ARG A 4 -10.38 -5.41 -10.03
CA ARG A 4 -10.49 -6.79 -10.49
C ARG A 4 -9.18 -7.51 -10.21
N ARG A 5 -9.24 -8.61 -9.47
CA ARG A 5 -8.10 -9.51 -9.32
C ARG A 5 -7.66 -10.01 -10.70
N LEU A 6 -6.36 -9.96 -10.98
CA LEU A 6 -5.77 -10.57 -12.16
C LEU A 6 -5.75 -12.10 -12.05
N ILE A 7 -5.62 -12.61 -10.83
CA ILE A 7 -5.62 -14.04 -10.51
C ILE A 7 -6.55 -14.34 -9.31
N SER A 8 -7.15 -15.53 -9.29
CA SER A 8 -8.14 -15.89 -8.26
C SER A 8 -7.55 -16.14 -6.87
N LYS A 9 -6.26 -16.52 -6.81
CA LYS A 9 -5.55 -16.92 -5.58
C LYS A 9 -5.62 -15.83 -4.52
N GLN A 10 -5.79 -16.23 -3.26
CA GLN A 10 -5.75 -15.31 -2.12
C GLN A 10 -4.32 -14.90 -1.76
N LEU A 11 -4.17 -13.82 -0.99
CA LEU A 11 -2.86 -13.35 -0.50
C LEU A 11 -2.11 -14.46 0.25
N GLY A 12 -2.79 -15.14 1.18
CA GLY A 12 -2.19 -16.23 1.95
C GLY A 12 -1.71 -17.41 1.08
N GLU A 13 -2.49 -17.77 0.06
CA GLU A 13 -2.12 -18.84 -0.89
C GLU A 13 -0.89 -18.45 -1.70
N LEU A 14 -0.85 -17.21 -2.21
CA LEU A 14 0.31 -16.70 -2.94
C LEU A 14 1.59 -16.69 -2.10
N LEU A 15 1.49 -16.30 -0.83
CA LEU A 15 2.63 -16.29 0.08
C LEU A 15 3.09 -17.71 0.44
N MET A 16 2.17 -18.67 0.55
CA MET A 16 2.52 -20.08 0.76
C MET A 16 3.22 -20.68 -0.46
N GLU A 17 2.71 -20.45 -1.66
CA GLU A 17 3.30 -20.95 -2.91
C GLU A 17 4.72 -20.42 -3.14
N ARG A 18 4.99 -19.19 -2.71
CA ARG A 18 6.32 -18.58 -2.76
C ARG A 18 7.24 -19.00 -1.62
N GLY A 19 6.78 -19.85 -0.70
CA GLY A 19 7.54 -20.28 0.47
C GLY A 19 7.78 -19.18 1.50
N VAL A 20 7.06 -18.04 1.43
CA VAL A 20 7.19 -16.94 2.40
C VAL A 20 6.60 -17.36 3.74
N ILE A 21 5.46 -18.05 3.70
CA ILE A 21 4.78 -18.58 4.89
C ILE A 21 4.43 -20.05 4.71
N ASN A 22 4.21 -20.75 5.81
CA ASN A 22 3.62 -22.09 5.80
C ASN A 22 2.16 -22.07 6.28
N LYS A 23 1.47 -23.21 6.14
CA LYS A 23 0.07 -23.38 6.53
C LYS A 23 -0.20 -22.98 7.99
N ARG A 24 0.66 -23.39 8.93
CA ARG A 24 0.51 -23.08 10.36
C ARG A 24 0.60 -21.58 10.63
N GLN A 25 1.53 -20.90 9.97
CA GLN A 25 1.68 -19.43 10.06
C GLN A 25 0.46 -18.71 9.49
N LEU A 26 -0.06 -19.16 8.35
CA LEU A 26 -1.26 -18.60 7.74
C LEU A 26 -2.49 -18.79 8.66
N GLU A 27 -2.70 -20.00 9.18
CA GLU A 27 -3.80 -20.30 10.10
C GLU A 27 -3.76 -19.41 11.35
N LYS A 28 -2.57 -19.21 11.92
CA LYS A 28 -2.40 -18.34 13.09
C LYS A 28 -2.72 -16.86 12.78
N ALA A 29 -2.28 -16.37 11.62
CA ALA A 29 -2.56 -15.00 11.21
C ALA A 29 -4.06 -14.78 10.93
N LEU A 30 -4.73 -15.75 10.31
CA LEU A 30 -6.19 -15.72 10.08
C LEU A 30 -6.99 -15.79 11.38
N GLU A 31 -6.54 -16.57 12.37
CA GLU A 31 -7.15 -16.59 13.70
C GLU A 31 -7.11 -15.20 14.34
N ILE A 32 -5.93 -14.57 14.37
CA ILE A 32 -5.77 -13.21 14.89
C ILE A 32 -6.63 -12.21 14.11
N GLN A 33 -6.69 -12.34 12.78
CA GLN A 33 -7.52 -11.48 11.94
C GLN A 33 -9.01 -11.61 12.26
N ARG A 34 -9.50 -12.82 12.54
CA ARG A 34 -10.91 -13.04 12.94
C ARG A 34 -11.22 -12.42 14.30
N GLU A 35 -10.28 -12.48 15.24
CA GLU A 35 -10.47 -11.97 16.60
C GLU A 35 -10.36 -10.44 16.68
N LYS A 36 -9.37 -9.86 15.97
CA LYS A 36 -8.98 -8.45 16.11
C LYS A 36 -9.31 -7.60 14.88
N GLY A 37 -9.73 -8.20 13.78
CA GLY A 37 -9.89 -7.53 12.49
C GLY A 37 -8.54 -7.18 11.85
N GLY A 38 -8.57 -6.24 10.92
CA GLY A 38 -7.38 -5.71 10.24
C GLY A 38 -6.97 -6.47 8.98
N LEU A 39 -5.84 -6.07 8.41
CA LEU A 39 -5.30 -6.62 7.17
C LEU A 39 -4.41 -7.82 7.45
N LEU A 40 -4.66 -8.94 6.77
CA LEU A 40 -3.87 -10.17 6.90
C LEU A 40 -2.37 -9.92 6.68
N GLY A 41 -2.01 -9.11 5.68
CA GLY A 41 -0.61 -8.77 5.40
C GLY A 41 0.07 -8.07 6.58
N HIS A 42 -0.61 -7.11 7.23
CA HIS A 42 -0.07 -6.43 8.41
C HIS A 42 0.13 -7.39 9.59
N ILE A 43 -0.82 -8.31 9.79
CA ILE A 43 -0.71 -9.32 10.85
C ILE A 43 0.48 -10.25 10.58
N LEU A 44 0.66 -10.70 9.34
CA LEU A 44 1.80 -11.55 8.95
C LEU A 44 3.15 -10.85 9.18
N VAL A 45 3.23 -9.56 8.89
CA VAL A 45 4.42 -8.74 9.16
C VAL A 45 4.66 -8.58 10.66
N ALA A 46 3.61 -8.24 11.42
CA ALA A 46 3.71 -8.07 12.88
C ALA A 46 4.14 -9.36 13.61
N LEU A 47 3.78 -10.53 13.08
CA LEU A 47 4.20 -11.84 13.59
C LEU A 47 5.61 -12.25 13.13
N GLY A 48 6.25 -11.47 12.26
CA GLY A 48 7.55 -11.79 11.67
C GLY A 48 7.50 -12.95 10.66
N TYR A 49 6.31 -13.26 10.12
CA TYR A 49 6.13 -14.36 9.17
C TYR A 49 6.36 -13.93 7.72
N ALA A 50 6.16 -12.65 7.40
CA ALA A 50 6.43 -12.09 6.07
C ALA A 50 7.06 -10.71 6.19
N SER A 51 7.84 -10.30 5.20
CA SER A 51 8.29 -8.91 5.09
C SER A 51 7.24 -8.04 4.41
N GLU A 52 7.30 -6.73 4.61
CA GLU A 52 6.37 -5.79 3.94
C GLU A 52 6.53 -5.85 2.41
N GLU A 53 7.74 -6.07 1.92
CA GLU A 53 8.05 -6.24 0.50
C GLU A 53 7.38 -7.50 -0.06
N ALA A 54 7.40 -8.61 0.68
CA ALA A 54 6.75 -9.85 0.26
C ALA A 54 5.22 -9.67 0.13
N ILE A 55 4.61 -8.92 1.07
CA ILE A 55 3.20 -8.55 0.99
C ILE A 55 2.94 -7.67 -0.24
N ALA A 56 3.72 -6.61 -0.45
CA ALA A 56 3.56 -5.70 -1.56
C ALA A 56 3.68 -6.41 -2.93
N GLN A 57 4.68 -7.26 -3.09
CA GLN A 57 4.86 -8.06 -4.31
C GLN A 57 3.73 -9.06 -4.57
N ALA A 58 3.13 -9.62 -3.51
CA ALA A 58 1.98 -10.50 -3.65
C ALA A 58 0.74 -9.71 -4.11
N LEU A 59 0.53 -8.50 -3.60
CA LEU A 59 -0.54 -7.60 -4.05
C LEU A 59 -0.35 -7.16 -5.51
N THR A 60 0.88 -6.87 -5.93
CA THR A 60 1.23 -6.60 -7.33
C THR A 60 0.79 -7.74 -8.24
N VAL A 61 1.07 -8.99 -7.87
CA VAL A 61 0.68 -10.14 -8.69
C VAL A 61 -0.83 -10.40 -8.66
N GLN A 62 -1.48 -10.16 -7.52
CA GLN A 62 -2.91 -10.41 -7.38
C GLN A 62 -3.77 -9.37 -8.11
N PHE A 63 -3.35 -8.10 -8.15
CA PHE A 63 -4.17 -6.98 -8.64
C PHE A 63 -3.52 -6.13 -9.73
N GLY A 64 -2.24 -6.32 -10.03
CA GLY A 64 -1.54 -5.59 -11.09
C GLY A 64 -0.97 -4.24 -10.68
N PHE A 65 -1.02 -3.86 -9.40
CA PHE A 65 -0.44 -2.60 -8.96
C PHE A 65 1.09 -2.64 -9.04
N PRO A 66 1.74 -1.71 -9.76
CA PRO A 66 3.19 -1.65 -9.79
C PRO A 66 3.76 -1.35 -8.40
N TYR A 67 4.86 -2.03 -8.05
CA TYR A 67 5.60 -1.75 -6.81
C TYR A 67 6.61 -0.62 -7.02
N LEU A 68 6.72 0.28 -6.05
CA LEU A 68 7.66 1.40 -6.07
C LEU A 68 8.42 1.50 -4.74
N PRO A 69 9.75 1.37 -4.72
CA PRO A 69 10.56 1.62 -3.52
C PRO A 69 10.84 3.13 -3.36
N LEU A 70 10.30 3.75 -2.30
CA LEU A 70 10.31 5.23 -2.15
C LEU A 70 11.65 5.81 -1.73
N ASN A 71 12.46 5.01 -1.07
CA ASN A 71 13.82 5.34 -0.63
C ASN A 71 14.75 5.75 -1.79
N SER A 72 14.41 5.44 -3.05
CA SER A 72 15.17 5.84 -4.24
C SER A 72 14.60 7.07 -4.97
N TYR A 73 13.51 7.67 -4.48
CA TYR A 73 12.83 8.78 -5.14
C TYR A 73 12.99 10.10 -4.41
N ASN A 74 13.30 11.16 -5.17
CA ASN A 74 13.23 12.53 -4.70
C ASN A 74 11.93 13.15 -5.21
N ILE A 75 11.05 13.54 -4.30
CA ILE A 75 9.73 14.09 -4.62
C ILE A 75 9.82 15.62 -4.50
N GLU A 76 9.35 16.33 -5.52
CA GLU A 76 9.37 17.79 -5.52
C GLU A 76 8.42 18.38 -4.47
N GLU A 77 8.81 19.50 -3.87
CA GLU A 77 8.04 20.10 -2.77
C GLU A 77 6.62 20.50 -3.20
N GLU A 78 6.45 20.95 -4.45
CA GLU A 78 5.14 21.28 -4.99
C GLU A 78 4.20 20.07 -5.08
N ILE A 79 4.75 18.88 -5.36
CA ILE A 79 4.00 17.63 -5.42
C ILE A 79 3.57 17.18 -4.03
N ILE A 80 4.46 17.27 -3.04
CA ILE A 80 4.16 16.92 -1.64
C ILE A 80 2.98 17.74 -1.11
N LYS A 81 2.90 19.02 -1.48
CA LYS A 81 1.84 19.94 -1.02
C LYS A 81 0.45 19.66 -1.57
N ILE A 82 0.33 18.84 -2.62
CA ILE A 82 -0.96 18.49 -3.23
C ILE A 82 -1.84 17.73 -2.22
N VAL A 83 -1.23 16.87 -1.41
CA VAL A 83 -1.94 16.09 -0.38
C VAL A 83 -1.51 16.59 1.00
N PRO A 84 -2.44 17.02 1.87
CA PRO A 84 -2.12 17.42 3.24
C PRO A 84 -1.53 16.27 4.08
N GLU A 85 -0.63 16.59 5.01
CA GLU A 85 0.06 15.60 5.86
C GLU A 85 -0.91 14.69 6.60
N ASN A 86 -1.99 15.24 7.16
CA ASN A 86 -2.98 14.47 7.92
C ASN A 86 -3.67 13.41 7.05
N VAL A 87 -3.94 13.72 5.78
CA VAL A 87 -4.54 12.76 4.84
C VAL A 87 -3.51 11.69 4.45
N SER A 88 -2.28 12.11 4.14
CA SER A 88 -1.16 11.20 3.85
C SER A 88 -0.92 10.21 5.00
N ARG A 89 -0.98 10.67 6.25
CA ARG A 89 -0.86 9.82 7.45
C ARG A 89 -2.07 8.92 7.65
N GLN A 90 -3.28 9.45 7.50
CA GLN A 90 -4.52 8.70 7.68
C GLN A 90 -4.60 7.50 6.74
N TYR A 91 -4.24 7.70 5.47
CA TYR A 91 -4.32 6.66 4.45
C TYR A 91 -3.02 5.92 4.20
N CYS A 92 -1.94 6.30 4.90
CA CYS A 92 -0.60 5.78 4.68
C CYS A 92 -0.25 5.77 3.18
N LEU A 93 -0.25 6.97 2.61
CA LEU A 93 0.08 7.26 1.22
C LEU A 93 0.90 8.54 1.09
N ILE A 94 1.53 8.74 -0.06
CA ILE A 94 2.23 9.99 -0.40
C ILE A 94 2.12 10.27 -1.90
N PRO A 95 1.90 11.52 -2.34
CA PRO A 95 1.97 11.88 -3.74
C PRO A 95 3.43 11.80 -4.23
N ILE A 96 3.62 11.27 -5.43
CA ILE A 96 4.95 11.02 -6.03
C ILE A 96 5.21 11.92 -7.23
N ASP A 97 4.18 12.13 -8.06
CA ASP A 97 4.30 12.88 -9.30
C ASP A 97 2.92 13.36 -9.76
N LYS A 98 2.86 14.42 -10.58
CA LYS A 98 1.62 14.91 -11.20
C LYS A 98 1.88 15.26 -12.66
N MET A 99 1.17 14.58 -13.56
CA MET A 99 1.20 14.84 -15.00
C MET A 99 -0.19 15.26 -15.49
N GLY A 100 -0.34 16.54 -15.81
CA GLY A 100 -1.65 17.11 -16.18
C GLY A 100 -2.67 16.91 -15.04
N ASP A 101 -3.75 16.18 -15.34
CA ASP A 101 -4.83 15.85 -14.40
C ASP A 101 -4.67 14.47 -13.75
N THR A 102 -3.47 13.86 -13.83
CA THR A 102 -3.18 12.57 -13.20
C THR A 102 -2.19 12.75 -12.07
N LEU A 103 -2.59 12.37 -10.86
CA LEU A 103 -1.75 12.34 -9.67
C LEU A 103 -1.29 10.90 -9.42
N THR A 104 0.02 10.68 -9.42
CA THR A 104 0.61 9.41 -9.03
C THR A 104 0.81 9.41 -7.52
N ILE A 105 0.29 8.39 -6.85
CA ILE A 105 0.48 8.17 -5.40
C ILE A 105 1.14 6.82 -5.15
N ALA A 106 1.91 6.74 -4.08
CA ALA A 106 2.37 5.49 -3.50
C ALA A 106 1.64 5.24 -2.18
N MET A 107 1.14 4.03 -1.97
CA MET A 107 0.40 3.69 -0.75
C MET A 107 0.66 2.26 -0.28
N SER A 108 0.51 2.03 1.03
CA SER A 108 0.72 0.71 1.63
C SER A 108 -0.47 -0.25 1.45
N ASN A 109 -1.68 0.29 1.34
CA ASN A 109 -2.90 -0.49 1.07
C ASN A 109 -3.59 -0.01 -0.22
N PRO A 110 -3.20 -0.55 -1.40
CA PRO A 110 -3.77 -0.16 -2.69
C PRO A 110 -5.22 -0.61 -2.90
N LEU A 111 -5.76 -1.45 -2.01
CA LEU A 111 -7.15 -1.90 -2.04
C LEU A 111 -8.09 -0.98 -1.28
N ASN A 112 -7.58 0.07 -0.64
CA ASN A 112 -8.41 1.07 0.02
C ASN A 112 -9.03 2.01 -1.02
N GLN A 113 -10.14 1.58 -1.63
CA GLN A 113 -10.84 2.34 -2.65
C GLN A 113 -11.33 3.70 -2.13
N GLN A 114 -11.78 3.76 -0.87
CA GLN A 114 -12.21 5.03 -0.27
C GLN A 114 -11.08 6.05 -0.20
N ALA A 115 -9.87 5.62 0.18
CA ALA A 115 -8.71 6.51 0.20
C ALA A 115 -8.42 7.08 -1.19
N ILE A 116 -8.54 6.26 -2.23
CA ILE A 116 -8.30 6.67 -3.61
C ILE A 116 -9.35 7.69 -4.05
N GLU A 117 -10.63 7.40 -3.82
CA GLU A 117 -11.75 8.30 -4.16
C GLU A 117 -11.67 9.63 -3.42
N ASP A 118 -11.27 9.61 -2.14
CA ASP A 118 -11.06 10.83 -1.35
C ASP A 118 -9.91 11.68 -1.90
N ILE A 119 -8.81 11.05 -2.34
CA ILE A 119 -7.69 11.78 -2.97
C ILE A 119 -8.12 12.35 -4.32
N GLU A 120 -8.85 11.58 -5.14
CA GLU A 120 -9.38 12.08 -6.42
C GLU A 120 -10.28 13.31 -6.20
N MET A 121 -11.18 13.26 -5.20
CA MET A 121 -12.05 14.37 -4.85
C MET A 121 -11.29 15.57 -4.31
N LEU A 122 -10.34 15.35 -3.41
CA LEU A 122 -9.54 16.40 -2.77
C LEU A 122 -8.68 17.16 -3.78
N THR A 123 -8.11 16.44 -4.74
CA THR A 123 -7.11 16.97 -5.67
C THR A 123 -7.69 17.30 -7.04
N ASN A 124 -8.94 16.91 -7.30
CA ASN A 124 -9.61 16.97 -8.60
C ASN A 124 -8.77 16.32 -9.72
N CYS A 125 -7.97 15.32 -9.37
CA CYS A 125 -7.11 14.56 -10.28
C CYS A 125 -7.59 13.11 -10.39
N LYS A 126 -7.31 12.47 -11.53
CA LYS A 126 -7.34 11.00 -11.60
C LYS A 126 -6.15 10.44 -10.83
N VAL A 127 -6.35 9.39 -10.06
CA VAL A 127 -5.27 8.80 -9.25
C VAL A 127 -4.68 7.57 -9.93
N GLN A 128 -3.35 7.58 -10.09
CA GLN A 128 -2.58 6.39 -10.45
C GLN A 128 -1.88 5.84 -9.19
N VAL A 129 -2.10 4.56 -8.90
CA VAL A 129 -1.64 3.92 -7.66
C VAL A 129 -0.42 3.06 -7.88
N PHE A 130 0.60 3.26 -7.04
CA PHE A 130 1.73 2.36 -6.84
C PHE A 130 1.70 1.78 -5.42
N VAL A 131 2.14 0.54 -5.27
CA VAL A 131 2.30 -0.09 -3.95
C VAL A 131 3.69 0.21 -3.41
N SER A 132 3.75 0.64 -2.17
CA SER A 132 5.01 0.74 -1.41
C SER A 132 4.84 0.07 -0.04
N THR A 133 5.94 -0.16 0.66
CA THR A 133 5.88 -0.70 2.02
C THR A 133 5.35 0.38 2.97
N MET A 134 4.71 -0.04 4.07
CA MET A 134 4.20 0.89 5.08
C MET A 134 5.35 1.69 5.70
N THR A 135 6.50 1.04 5.90
CA THR A 135 7.73 1.65 6.38
C THR A 135 8.23 2.74 5.43
N ASP A 136 8.33 2.45 4.13
CA ASP A 136 8.78 3.42 3.13
C ASP A 136 7.87 4.64 3.05
N VAL A 137 6.56 4.43 3.08
CA VAL A 137 5.58 5.52 3.03
C VAL A 137 5.69 6.38 4.28
N ASN A 138 5.70 5.79 5.48
CA ASN A 138 5.82 6.53 6.72
C ASN A 138 7.14 7.31 6.83
N ASN A 139 8.25 6.70 6.40
CA ASN A 139 9.54 7.38 6.34
C ASN A 139 9.52 8.56 5.38
N SER A 140 8.88 8.40 4.23
CA SER A 140 8.72 9.48 3.24
C SER A 140 7.84 10.61 3.78
N ILE A 141 6.71 10.29 4.42
CA ILE A 141 5.85 11.29 5.07
C ILE A 141 6.66 12.08 6.11
N ASN A 142 7.42 11.38 6.96
CA ASN A 142 8.26 12.02 7.97
C ASN A 142 9.38 12.87 7.36
N LYS A 143 9.95 12.47 6.23
CA LYS A 143 10.99 13.21 5.52
C LYS A 143 10.46 14.50 4.90
N TYR A 144 9.29 14.45 4.26
CA TYR A 144 8.81 15.55 3.42
C TYR A 144 7.84 16.52 4.11
N TYR A 145 7.06 16.07 5.09
CA TYR A 145 6.10 16.94 5.79
C TYR A 145 6.63 17.55 7.09
N ARG A 146 7.66 16.97 7.71
CA ARG A 146 8.36 17.65 8.81
C ARG A 146 9.27 18.73 8.23
N LYS A 147 8.78 19.96 8.17
CA LYS A 147 9.63 21.16 8.13
C LYS A 147 9.87 21.67 9.54
#